data_AF-A0A1Q9UQU5-F1
#
_entry.id   AF-A0A1Q9UQU5-F1
#
_cell.length_a   1.000
_cell.length_b   1.000
_cell.length_c   1.000
_cell.angle_alpha   90.00
_cell.angle_beta   90.00
_cell.angle_gamma   90.00
#
_symmetry.space_group_name_H-M   'P 1'
#
loop_
_entity.id
_entity.type
_entity.pdbx_description
1 polymer ?
#
loop_
_entity_poly.entity_id
_entity_poly.type
_entity_poly.pdbx_seq_one_letter_code
_entity_poly.pdbx_strand_id
1 'polypeptide(L)'
;MSLLWVVHDDPTLTFPARAWAELLGLDQPATAGARRIKNALRWLDANQFIDLESARGHDAIVHLLEDSGSGRRYELPGATYTRLRRSKPAAADAHRYIQLPRELWTNGWIGALSGPALTMLLVLWLETGKTIKHPDPKWVWLSPSMAHDRYGLSEETRLKGAQELTRLHLIRTSQRAVPPDAFQFRRGRNSHQVQQQVLVGQQPGTAPA
;
A
#
# COMPACT_ATOMS: atom_id res chain seq x y z
N MET A 1 -8.53 2.02 -16.40
CA MET A 1 -9.05 2.77 -15.23
C MET A 1 -9.95 1.82 -14.45
N SER A 2 -9.56 1.35 -13.26
CA SER A 2 -10.47 0.58 -12.41
C SER A 2 -11.31 1.55 -11.56
N LEU A 3 -12.57 1.19 -11.28
CA LEU A 3 -13.51 2.01 -10.49
C LEU A 3 -12.94 2.35 -9.10
N LEU A 4 -12.06 1.50 -8.57
CA LEU A 4 -11.29 1.71 -7.35
C LEU A 4 -10.48 3.02 -7.33
N TRP A 5 -10.06 3.56 -8.48
CA TRP A 5 -9.30 4.83 -8.53
C TRP A 5 -10.13 6.07 -8.25
N VAL A 6 -11.46 5.98 -8.41
CA VAL A 6 -12.38 7.10 -8.18
C VAL A 6 -12.98 7.03 -6.77
N VAL A 7 -12.90 5.86 -6.13
CA VAL A 7 -13.31 5.66 -4.74
C VAL A 7 -12.28 6.29 -3.80
N HIS A 8 -12.76 7.13 -2.87
CA HIS A 8 -11.92 7.75 -1.83
C HIS A 8 -12.26 7.16 -0.45
N ASP A 9 -13.36 7.61 0.16
CA ASP A 9 -13.75 7.25 1.54
C ASP A 9 -14.94 6.30 1.60
N ASP A 10 -15.77 6.28 0.57
CA ASP A 10 -16.94 5.41 0.45
C ASP A 10 -16.77 4.53 -0.80
N PRO A 11 -16.80 3.18 -0.67
CA PRO A 11 -16.72 2.25 -1.79
C PRO A 11 -18.00 2.21 -2.65
N THR A 12 -18.67 3.36 -2.77
CA THR A 12 -19.92 3.58 -3.49
C THR A 12 -19.73 4.72 -4.49
N LEU A 13 -20.20 4.53 -5.72
CA LEU A 13 -20.10 5.51 -6.80
C LEU A 13 -21.48 5.88 -7.33
N THR A 14 -21.74 7.17 -7.52
CA THR A 14 -23.06 7.70 -7.94
C THR A 14 -22.98 8.57 -9.21
N PHE A 15 -21.90 8.43 -9.99
CA PHE A 15 -21.67 9.27 -11.15
C PHE A 15 -22.58 8.89 -12.34
N PRO A 16 -23.15 9.88 -13.06
CA PRO A 16 -23.96 9.61 -14.24
C PRO A 16 -23.12 8.98 -15.35
N ALA A 17 -23.75 8.11 -16.14
CA ALA A 17 -23.08 7.41 -17.25
C ALA A 17 -22.44 8.36 -18.28
N ARG A 18 -22.97 9.58 -18.43
CA ARG A 18 -22.40 10.63 -19.27
C ARG A 18 -21.01 11.06 -18.77
N ALA A 19 -20.85 11.26 -17.46
CA ALA A 19 -19.57 11.72 -16.89
C ALA A 19 -18.45 10.69 -17.14
N TRP A 20 -18.77 9.39 -17.01
CA TRP A 20 -17.87 8.31 -17.39
C TRP A 20 -17.53 8.31 -18.88
N ALA A 21 -18.52 8.55 -19.74
CA ALA A 21 -18.29 8.62 -21.18
C ALA A 21 -17.38 9.80 -21.57
N GLU A 22 -17.54 10.96 -20.94
CA GLU A 22 -16.66 12.12 -21.11
C GLU A 22 -15.25 11.81 -20.61
N LEU A 23 -15.11 11.25 -19.40
CA LEU A 23 -13.82 10.90 -18.80
C LEU A 23 -13.03 9.90 -19.67
N LEU A 24 -13.73 8.95 -20.30
CA LEU A 24 -13.13 7.92 -21.14
C LEU A 24 -12.97 8.36 -22.61
N GLY A 25 -13.39 9.59 -22.97
CA GLY A 25 -13.30 10.12 -24.33
C GLY A 25 -14.17 9.36 -25.34
N LEU A 26 -15.32 8.84 -24.91
CA LEU A 26 -16.26 8.17 -25.81
C LEU A 26 -17.02 9.18 -26.68
N ASP A 27 -17.20 8.85 -27.96
CA ASP A 27 -18.04 9.63 -28.86
C ASP A 27 -19.47 9.77 -28.35
N GLN A 28 -20.05 10.95 -28.57
CA GLN A 28 -21.42 11.28 -28.19
C GLN A 28 -21.72 10.92 -26.71
N PRO A 29 -21.03 11.55 -25.75
CA PRO A 29 -21.08 11.15 -24.34
C PRO A 29 -22.48 11.28 -23.73
N ALA A 30 -23.32 12.19 -24.23
CA ALA A 30 -24.70 12.36 -23.78
C ALA A 30 -25.66 11.28 -24.29
N THR A 31 -25.30 10.50 -25.33
CA THR A 31 -26.19 9.53 -25.98
C THR A 31 -25.52 8.15 -26.11
N ALA A 32 -24.88 7.86 -27.24
CA ALA A 32 -24.30 6.55 -27.54
C ALA A 32 -23.19 6.19 -26.54
N GLY A 33 -22.35 7.15 -26.15
CA GLY A 33 -21.32 6.97 -25.13
C GLY A 33 -21.92 6.55 -23.78
N ALA A 34 -22.89 7.30 -23.25
CA ALA A 34 -23.59 6.94 -22.01
C ALA A 34 -24.28 5.56 -22.10
N ARG A 35 -24.85 5.19 -23.26
CA ARG A 35 -25.44 3.86 -23.46
C ARG A 35 -24.40 2.75 -23.35
N ARG A 36 -23.20 2.94 -23.92
CA ARG A 36 -22.08 1.99 -23.80
C ARG A 36 -21.65 1.80 -22.35
N ILE A 37 -21.53 2.89 -21.58
CA ILE A 37 -21.24 2.81 -20.14
C ILE A 37 -22.31 2.02 -19.39
N LYS A 38 -23.60 2.32 -19.61
CA LYS A 38 -24.71 1.59 -18.95
C LYS A 38 -24.70 0.09 -19.28
N ASN A 39 -24.36 -0.28 -20.51
CA ASN A 39 -24.18 -1.68 -20.90
C ASN A 39 -23.01 -2.33 -20.15
N ALA A 40 -21.88 -1.65 -20.04
CA ALA A 40 -20.71 -2.14 -19.32
C ALA A 40 -21.00 -2.33 -17.83
N LEU A 41 -21.68 -1.36 -17.19
CA LEU A 41 -22.09 -1.49 -15.79
C LEU A 41 -23.02 -2.67 -15.56
N ARG A 42 -24.03 -2.88 -16.42
CA ARG A 42 -24.88 -4.07 -16.35
C ARG A 42 -24.11 -5.36 -16.53
N TRP A 43 -23.11 -5.38 -17.41
CA TRP A 43 -22.26 -6.54 -17.58
C TRP A 43 -21.42 -6.82 -16.32
N LEU A 44 -20.83 -5.78 -15.72
CA LEU A 44 -20.07 -5.91 -14.47
C LEU A 44 -20.93 -6.42 -13.31
N ASP A 45 -22.16 -5.92 -13.19
CA ASP A 45 -23.15 -6.34 -12.22
C ASP A 45 -23.55 -7.82 -12.41
N ALA A 46 -23.89 -8.20 -13.65
CA ALA A 46 -24.23 -9.57 -14.01
C ALA A 46 -23.08 -10.58 -13.79
N ASN A 47 -21.84 -10.10 -13.75
CA ASN A 47 -20.65 -10.93 -13.48
C ASN A 47 -20.10 -10.74 -12.06
N GLN A 48 -20.87 -10.12 -11.15
CA GLN A 48 -20.53 -9.98 -9.73
C GLN A 48 -19.21 -9.23 -9.46
N PHE A 49 -18.86 -8.27 -10.32
CA PHE A 49 -17.75 -7.33 -10.07
C PHE A 49 -18.21 -6.06 -9.34
N ILE A 50 -19.49 -5.71 -9.49
CA ILE A 50 -20.16 -4.61 -8.79
C ILE A 50 -21.56 -5.07 -8.39
N ASP A 51 -22.21 -4.33 -7.50
CA ASP A 51 -23.64 -4.45 -7.19
C ASP A 51 -24.30 -3.12 -7.59
N LEU A 52 -25.21 -3.18 -8.55
CA LEU A 52 -25.86 -2.02 -9.14
C LEU A 52 -27.25 -1.81 -8.53
N GLU A 53 -27.38 -0.77 -7.71
CA GLU A 53 -28.65 -0.35 -7.14
C GLU A 53 -29.26 0.77 -7.99
N SER A 54 -30.32 0.44 -8.74
CA SER A 54 -31.04 1.42 -9.57
C SER A 54 -32.33 1.87 -8.89
N ALA A 55 -32.46 3.18 -8.65
CA ALA A 55 -33.72 3.81 -8.24
C ALA A 55 -34.35 4.56 -9.42
N ARG A 56 -35.68 4.45 -9.58
CA ARG A 56 -36.41 5.18 -10.64
C ARG A 56 -36.21 6.68 -10.48
N GLY A 57 -35.71 7.33 -11.53
CA GLY A 57 -35.50 8.79 -11.56
C GLY A 57 -34.17 9.26 -10.99
N HIS A 58 -33.31 8.36 -10.50
CA HIS A 58 -31.98 8.68 -9.98
C HIS A 58 -30.89 7.96 -10.79
N ASP A 59 -29.66 8.47 -10.69
CA ASP A 59 -28.49 7.77 -11.21
C ASP A 59 -28.27 6.46 -10.42
N ALA A 60 -27.73 5.45 -11.11
CA ALA A 60 -27.45 4.17 -10.49
C ALA A 60 -26.36 4.32 -9.42
N ILE A 61 -26.59 3.71 -8.27
CA ILE A 61 -25.60 3.59 -7.20
C ILE A 61 -24.80 2.31 -7.49
N VAL A 62 -23.49 2.44 -7.62
CA VAL A 62 -22.58 1.32 -7.86
C VAL A 62 -21.85 1.01 -6.57
N HIS A 63 -22.13 -0.14 -5.98
CA HIS A 63 -21.39 -0.70 -4.85
C HIS A 63 -20.25 -1.57 -5.38
N LEU A 64 -19.01 -1.32 -4.95
CA LEU A 64 -17.89 -2.18 -5.35
C LEU A 64 -17.94 -3.50 -4.60
N LEU A 65 -17.57 -4.59 -5.29
CA LEU A 65 -17.41 -5.91 -4.69
C LEU A 65 -15.92 -6.26 -4.57
N GLU A 66 -15.59 -7.16 -3.64
CA GLU A 66 -14.23 -7.65 -3.47
C GLU A 66 -13.75 -8.46 -4.70
N ASP A 67 -12.51 -8.19 -5.14
CA ASP A 67 -11.87 -8.84 -6.29
C ASP A 67 -11.63 -10.36 -6.12
N SER A 68 -11.90 -10.91 -4.92
CA SER A 68 -11.76 -12.35 -4.63
C SER A 68 -12.83 -13.22 -5.29
N GLY A 69 -13.87 -12.61 -5.89
CA GLY A 69 -15.02 -13.31 -6.44
C GLY A 69 -16.00 -13.81 -5.36
N SER A 70 -15.86 -13.37 -4.10
CA SER A 70 -16.76 -13.80 -3.02
C SER A 70 -18.14 -13.14 -3.07
N GLY A 71 -18.37 -12.17 -3.96
CA GLY A 71 -19.62 -11.38 -4.05
C GLY A 71 -19.88 -10.48 -2.83
N ARG A 72 -18.86 -10.25 -1.98
CA ARG A 72 -18.99 -9.38 -0.80
C ARG A 72 -18.67 -7.95 -1.17
N ARG A 73 -19.25 -6.98 -0.46
CA ARG A 73 -18.92 -5.57 -0.63
C ARG A 73 -17.44 -5.34 -0.35
N TYR A 74 -16.80 -4.59 -1.23
CA TYR A 74 -15.46 -4.11 -1.02
C TYR A 74 -15.46 -3.17 0.19
N GLU A 75 -14.49 -3.36 1.07
CA GLU A 75 -14.24 -2.48 2.19
C GLU A 75 -12.85 -1.85 2.06
N LEU A 76 -12.74 -0.60 2.49
CA LEU A 76 -11.45 0.08 2.54
C LEU A 76 -10.49 -0.67 3.48
N PRO A 77 -9.31 -1.10 3.00
CA PRO A 77 -8.40 -1.92 3.80
C PRO A 77 -8.01 -1.30 5.14
N GLY A 78 -7.82 0.02 5.20
CA GLY A 78 -7.49 0.72 6.44
C GLY A 78 -8.59 0.64 7.50
N ALA A 79 -9.86 0.76 7.09
CA ALA A 79 -11.01 0.63 7.98
C ALA A 79 -11.16 -0.83 8.46
N THR A 80 -11.04 -1.79 7.55
CA THR A 80 -11.08 -3.23 7.85
C THR A 80 -9.95 -3.64 8.80
N TYR A 81 -8.71 -3.19 8.57
CA TYR A 81 -7.56 -3.40 9.46
C TYR A 81 -7.85 -2.86 10.86
N THR A 82 -8.33 -1.62 10.97
CA THR A 82 -8.59 -0.97 12.26
C THR A 82 -9.67 -1.70 13.07
N ARG A 83 -10.69 -2.23 12.38
CA ARG A 83 -11.77 -3.02 13.00
C ARG A 83 -11.29 -4.40 13.46
N LEU A 84 -10.49 -5.09 12.65
CA LEU A 84 -10.06 -6.47 12.91
C LEU A 84 -8.85 -6.58 13.84
N ARG A 85 -7.96 -5.58 13.89
CA ARG A 85 -6.66 -5.69 14.59
C ARG A 85 -6.73 -6.08 16.07
N ARG A 86 -7.86 -5.81 16.75
CA ARG A 86 -8.06 -6.16 18.16
C ARG A 86 -8.67 -7.55 18.34
N SER A 87 -9.60 -7.95 17.47
CA SER A 87 -10.39 -9.17 17.63
C SER A 87 -9.86 -10.35 16.83
N LYS A 88 -9.34 -10.10 15.62
CA LYS A 88 -8.80 -11.11 14.70
C LYS A 88 -7.49 -10.62 14.07
N PRO A 89 -6.37 -10.59 14.82
CA PRO A 89 -5.11 -10.02 14.33
C PRO A 89 -4.59 -10.66 13.04
N ALA A 90 -4.68 -11.99 12.90
CA ALA A 90 -4.25 -12.68 11.68
C ALA A 90 -5.07 -12.29 10.45
N ALA A 91 -6.39 -12.10 10.59
CA ALA A 91 -7.25 -11.62 9.51
C ALA A 91 -7.02 -10.13 9.23
N ALA A 92 -6.69 -9.33 10.26
CA ALA A 92 -6.36 -7.93 10.10
C ALA A 92 -5.11 -7.74 9.22
N ASP A 93 -4.07 -8.56 9.43
CA ASP A 93 -2.81 -8.45 8.70
C ASP A 93 -2.97 -8.57 7.17
N ALA A 94 -4.00 -9.29 6.67
CA ALA A 94 -4.33 -9.34 5.24
C ALA A 94 -4.79 -7.98 4.66
N HIS A 95 -5.27 -7.09 5.51
CA HIS A 95 -5.69 -5.72 5.16
C HIS A 95 -4.65 -4.67 5.55
N ARG A 96 -3.41 -5.08 5.88
CA ARG A 96 -2.34 -4.16 6.27
C ARG A 96 -1.63 -3.63 5.03
N TYR A 97 -1.90 -2.36 4.72
CA TYR A 97 -1.23 -1.63 3.65
C TYR A 97 -0.31 -0.55 4.24
N ILE A 98 0.74 -0.21 3.49
CA ILE A 98 1.58 0.96 3.77
C ILE A 98 1.40 1.99 2.67
N GLN A 99 1.48 3.26 3.06
CA GLN A 99 1.56 4.35 2.11
C GLN A 99 3.02 4.60 1.79
N LEU A 100 3.34 4.58 0.51
CA LEU A 100 4.68 4.88 0.01
C LEU A 100 4.77 6.39 -0.30
N PRO A 101 5.89 7.06 0.04
CA PRO A 101 6.10 8.45 -0.32
C PRO A 101 6.15 8.61 -1.84
N ARG A 102 5.48 9.62 -2.38
CA ARG A 102 5.47 9.91 -3.83
C ARG A 102 6.88 10.14 -4.38
N GLU A 103 7.76 10.63 -3.52
CA GLU A 103 9.16 10.93 -3.79
C GLU A 103 9.97 9.68 -4.15
N LEU A 104 9.50 8.49 -3.75
CA LEU A 104 10.06 7.23 -4.22
C LEU A 104 10.03 7.14 -5.76
N TRP A 105 8.97 7.65 -6.38
CA TRP A 105 8.85 7.74 -7.83
C TRP A 105 9.40 9.06 -8.38
N THR A 106 8.98 10.21 -7.82
CA THR A 106 9.29 11.51 -8.43
C THR A 106 10.76 11.89 -8.32
N ASN A 107 11.48 11.40 -7.31
CA ASN A 107 12.92 11.64 -7.17
C ASN A 107 13.77 10.53 -7.82
N GLY A 108 13.14 9.52 -8.46
CA GLY A 108 13.84 8.46 -9.20
C GLY A 108 14.40 7.31 -8.35
N TRP A 109 14.13 7.28 -7.04
CA TRP A 109 14.63 6.23 -6.14
C TRP A 109 14.21 4.82 -6.56
N ILE A 110 12.98 4.64 -7.06
CA ILE A 110 12.48 3.33 -7.51
C ILE A 110 13.31 2.70 -8.63
N GLY A 111 13.92 3.52 -9.50
CA GLY A 111 14.79 3.05 -10.58
C GLY A 111 16.25 2.92 -10.17
N ALA A 112 16.67 3.62 -9.11
CA ALA A 112 18.05 3.61 -8.63
C ALA A 112 18.33 2.49 -7.63
N LEU A 113 17.33 2.05 -6.86
CA LEU A 113 17.46 0.99 -5.88
C LEU A 113 17.50 -0.38 -6.57
N SER A 114 18.41 -1.24 -6.14
CA SER A 114 18.35 -2.65 -6.52
C SER A 114 17.08 -3.32 -5.97
N GLY A 115 16.68 -4.45 -6.58
CA GLY A 115 15.59 -5.28 -6.06
C GLY A 115 15.73 -5.57 -4.55
N PRO A 116 16.87 -6.09 -4.07
CA PRO A 116 17.12 -6.30 -2.65
C PRO A 116 16.95 -5.05 -1.77
N ALA A 117 17.44 -3.89 -2.24
CA ALA A 117 17.32 -2.63 -1.48
C ALA A 117 15.87 -2.14 -1.41
N LEU A 118 15.14 -2.19 -2.52
CA LEU A 118 13.72 -1.85 -2.55
C LEU A 118 12.91 -2.79 -1.65
N THR A 119 13.13 -4.10 -1.74
CA THR A 119 12.47 -5.08 -0.87
C THR A 119 12.74 -4.78 0.61
N MET A 120 14.00 -4.53 0.98
CA MET A 120 14.34 -4.19 2.37
C MET A 120 13.69 -2.90 2.85
N LEU A 121 13.62 -1.87 2.00
CA LEU A 121 12.96 -0.61 2.34
C LEU A 121 11.46 -0.81 2.60
N LEU A 122 10.77 -1.58 1.76
CA LEU A 122 9.36 -1.90 1.92
C LEU A 122 9.09 -2.69 3.21
N VAL A 123 9.92 -3.69 3.52
CA VAL A 123 9.82 -4.47 4.77
C VAL A 123 9.98 -3.57 5.99
N LEU A 124 10.96 -2.66 5.98
CA LEU A 124 11.16 -1.71 7.09
C LEU A 124 9.98 -0.74 7.24
N TRP A 125 9.35 -0.31 6.16
CA TRP A 125 8.12 0.49 6.24
C TRP A 125 6.93 -0.32 6.76
N LEU A 126 6.77 -1.57 6.34
CA LEU A 126 5.75 -2.46 6.87
C LEU A 126 5.89 -2.62 8.39
N GLU A 127 7.12 -2.86 8.86
CA GLU A 127 7.40 -3.10 10.28
C GLU A 127 7.36 -1.84 11.15
N THR A 128 7.71 -0.67 10.61
CA THR A 128 7.51 0.59 11.33
C THR A 128 6.02 0.93 11.49
N GLY A 129 5.14 0.42 10.61
CA GLY A 129 3.68 0.51 10.73
C GLY A 129 3.14 1.94 10.75
N LYS A 130 3.96 2.92 10.32
CA LYS A 130 3.67 4.34 10.46
C LYS A 130 3.62 5.01 9.10
N THR A 131 2.50 5.69 8.86
CA THR A 131 2.40 6.79 7.89
C THR A 131 3.48 7.83 8.19
N ILE A 132 3.97 8.51 7.15
CA ILE A 132 5.06 9.51 7.07
C ILE A 132 4.96 10.67 8.11
N LYS A 133 3.92 10.73 8.94
CA LYS A 133 3.59 11.84 9.86
C LYS A 133 4.27 11.80 11.23
N HIS A 134 5.19 10.87 11.50
CA HIS A 134 5.90 10.83 12.80
C HIS A 134 7.36 11.29 12.65
N PRO A 135 7.81 12.29 13.44
CA PRO A 135 9.17 12.84 13.33
C PRO A 135 10.27 11.87 13.77
N ASP A 136 9.95 10.86 14.59
CA ASP A 136 10.92 9.85 15.03
C ASP A 136 10.64 8.46 14.42
N PRO A 137 11.40 8.03 13.40
CA PRO A 137 11.28 6.69 12.85
C PRO A 137 11.71 5.66 13.90
N LYS A 138 10.86 4.65 14.13
CA LYS A 138 11.13 3.57 15.09
C LYS A 138 12.31 2.73 14.60
N TRP A 139 13.19 2.33 15.52
CA TRP A 139 14.21 1.33 15.23
C TRP A 139 13.56 -0.05 15.08
N VAL A 140 13.77 -0.67 13.94
CA VAL A 140 13.23 -1.99 13.60
C VAL A 140 14.35 -3.00 13.62
N TRP A 141 14.18 -4.05 14.42
CA TRP A 141 15.02 -5.23 14.33
C TRP A 141 14.24 -6.32 13.59
N LEU A 142 14.84 -6.85 12.52
CA LEU A 142 14.30 -7.98 11.76
C LEU A 142 15.08 -9.23 12.17
N SER A 143 14.44 -10.18 12.86
CA SER A 143 15.09 -11.47 13.09
C SER A 143 15.18 -12.25 11.77
N PRO A 144 16.21 -13.10 11.56
CA PRO A 144 16.30 -13.92 10.35
C PRO A 144 15.07 -14.80 10.12
N SER A 145 14.54 -15.45 11.17
CA SER A 145 13.33 -16.26 11.08
C SER A 145 12.11 -15.44 10.68
N MET A 146 11.88 -14.29 11.32
CA MET A 146 10.76 -13.42 10.98
C MET A 146 10.86 -12.90 9.53
N ALA A 147 12.08 -12.54 9.09
CA ALA A 147 12.31 -12.09 7.73
C ALA A 147 11.97 -13.18 6.69
N HIS A 148 12.35 -14.42 6.99
CA HIS A 148 12.05 -15.58 6.15
C HIS A 148 10.56 -15.93 6.19
N ASP A 149 10.01 -16.17 7.37
CA ASP A 149 8.65 -16.71 7.55
C ASP A 149 7.57 -15.73 7.09
N ARG A 150 7.78 -14.41 7.30
CA ARG A 150 6.77 -13.38 6.99
C ARG A 150 6.91 -12.79 5.60
N TYR A 151 8.13 -12.68 5.07
CA TYR A 151 8.42 -11.97 3.81
C TYR A 151 9.08 -12.83 2.75
N GLY A 152 9.35 -14.11 3.03
CA GLY A 152 10.11 -14.98 2.12
C GLY A 152 11.53 -14.47 1.87
N LEU A 153 12.06 -13.63 2.76
CA LEU A 153 13.28 -12.90 2.49
C LEU A 153 14.51 -13.76 2.83
N SER A 154 15.36 -13.99 1.83
CA SER A 154 16.65 -14.64 2.05
C SER A 154 17.60 -13.76 2.87
N GLU A 155 18.54 -14.39 3.57
CA GLU A 155 19.59 -13.65 4.28
C GLU A 155 20.43 -12.79 3.34
N GLU A 156 20.75 -13.30 2.15
CA GLU A 156 21.54 -12.57 1.15
C GLU A 156 20.81 -11.30 0.69
N THR A 157 19.52 -11.40 0.34
CA THR A 157 18.69 -10.26 -0.06
C THR A 157 18.64 -9.23 1.06
N ARG A 158 18.48 -9.68 2.30
CA ARG A 158 18.45 -8.80 3.48
C ARG A 158 19.76 -8.04 3.67
N LEU A 159 20.89 -8.73 3.60
CA LEU A 159 22.21 -8.13 3.80
C LEU A 159 22.56 -7.14 2.67
N LYS A 160 22.41 -7.55 1.41
CA LYS A 160 22.67 -6.68 0.25
C LYS A 160 21.79 -5.44 0.29
N GLY A 161 20.49 -5.62 0.54
CA GLY A 161 19.54 -4.51 0.65
C GLY A 161 19.88 -3.55 1.79
N ALA A 162 20.17 -4.07 2.99
CA ALA A 162 20.54 -3.23 4.12
C ALA A 162 21.86 -2.47 3.91
N GLN A 163 22.86 -3.10 3.28
CA GLN A 163 24.13 -2.47 2.94
C GLN A 163 23.94 -1.32 1.95
N GLU A 164 23.19 -1.55 0.87
CA GLU A 164 22.90 -0.53 -0.13
C GLU A 164 22.12 0.64 0.45
N LEU A 165 21.05 0.38 1.20
CA LEU A 165 20.27 1.43 1.84
C LEU A 165 21.10 2.23 2.86
N THR A 166 22.03 1.58 3.57
CA THR A 166 22.95 2.28 4.49
C THR A 166 23.92 3.18 3.72
N ARG A 167 24.50 2.67 2.61
CA ARG A 167 25.39 3.43 1.72
C ARG A 167 24.70 4.66 1.11
N LEU A 168 23.41 4.54 0.81
CA LEU A 168 22.57 5.62 0.28
C LEU A 168 21.97 6.51 1.39
N HIS A 169 22.32 6.29 2.66
CA HIS A 169 21.80 7.02 3.82
C HIS A 169 20.27 6.95 3.99
N LEU A 170 19.58 6.06 3.28
CA LEU A 170 18.15 5.84 3.40
C LEU A 170 17.78 5.10 4.69
N ILE A 171 18.73 4.38 5.29
CA ILE A 171 18.59 3.81 6.62
C ILE A 171 19.83 4.11 7.48
N ARG A 172 19.63 4.20 8.79
CA ARG A 172 20.70 4.11 9.79
C ARG A 172 20.68 2.73 10.42
N THR A 173 21.85 2.16 10.65
CA THR A 173 22.01 0.88 11.34
C THR A 173 22.72 1.10 12.67
N SER A 174 22.20 0.54 13.75
CA SER A 174 22.79 0.65 15.09
C SER A 174 22.59 -0.64 15.87
N GLN A 175 23.58 -1.05 16.64
CA GLN A 175 23.43 -2.17 17.57
C GLN A 175 22.59 -1.72 18.76
N ARG A 176 21.41 -2.31 18.90
CA ARG A 176 20.50 -2.03 20.02
C ARG A 176 20.21 -3.28 20.82
N ALA A 177 20.08 -3.11 22.13
CA ALA A 177 19.55 -4.15 22.98
C ALA A 177 18.05 -4.31 22.69
N VAL A 178 17.63 -5.52 22.34
CA VAL A 178 16.21 -5.86 22.29
C VAL A 178 15.75 -6.06 23.74
N PRO A 179 14.56 -5.56 24.15
CA PRO A 179 14.07 -5.75 25.51
C PRO A 179 14.15 -7.23 25.89
N PRO A 180 14.90 -7.59 26.93
CA PRO A 180 15.06 -8.99 27.29
C PRO A 180 13.77 -9.50 27.92
N ASP A 181 13.46 -10.77 27.68
CA ASP A 181 12.77 -11.57 28.68
C ASP A 181 13.70 -11.65 29.90
N ALA A 182 13.18 -11.54 31.14
CA ALA A 182 13.91 -11.10 32.35
C ALA A 182 15.22 -11.87 32.69
N PHE A 183 15.51 -12.98 32.00
CA PHE A 183 16.64 -13.87 32.25
C PHE A 183 17.61 -14.05 31.06
N GLN A 184 17.53 -13.27 29.97
CA GLN A 184 18.42 -13.44 28.81
C GLN A 184 19.55 -12.39 28.73
N PHE A 185 20.76 -12.85 28.35
CA PHE A 185 21.91 -12.01 28.02
C PHE A 185 21.52 -10.96 26.96
N ARG A 186 21.86 -9.68 27.22
CA ARG A 186 21.64 -8.55 26.31
C ARG A 186 22.54 -8.68 25.07
N ARG A 187 22.10 -9.44 24.06
CA ARG A 187 22.76 -9.46 22.74
C ARG A 187 22.38 -8.21 21.97
N GLY A 188 23.38 -7.39 21.63
CA GLY A 188 23.21 -6.29 20.69
C GLY A 188 22.80 -6.82 19.32
N ARG A 189 21.71 -6.30 18.77
CA ARG A 189 21.18 -6.70 17.46
C ARG A 189 21.15 -5.48 16.55
N ASN A 190 21.53 -5.68 15.29
CA ASN A 190 21.47 -4.62 14.29
C ASN A 190 20.01 -4.23 14.07
N SER A 191 19.65 -3.04 14.52
CA SER A 191 18.36 -2.42 14.23
C SER A 191 18.55 -1.37 13.16
N HIS A 192 17.52 -1.18 12.34
CA HIS A 192 17.51 -0.25 11.24
C HIS A 192 16.47 0.84 11.48
N GLN A 193 16.78 2.06 11.06
CA GLN A 193 15.89 3.20 11.15
C GLN A 193 15.83 3.91 9.80
N VAL A 194 14.64 3.96 9.20
CA VAL A 194 14.43 4.61 7.89
C VAL A 194 14.55 6.13 8.00
N GLN A 195 15.33 6.74 7.11
CA GLN A 195 15.55 8.18 7.02
C GLN A 195 14.66 8.78 5.94
N GLN A 196 13.37 9.01 6.25
CA GLN A 196 12.40 9.52 5.27
C GLN A 196 12.80 10.87 4.67
N GLN A 197 13.49 11.73 5.43
CA GLN A 197 13.96 13.03 4.97
C GLN A 197 14.92 12.94 3.78
N VAL A 198 15.75 11.89 3.72
CA VAL A 198 16.69 11.68 2.59
C VAL A 198 15.91 11.38 1.32
N LEU A 199 14.89 10.52 1.42
CA LEU A 199 14.06 10.14 0.28
C LEU A 199 13.24 11.34 -0.25
N VAL A 200 12.74 12.19 0.65
CA VAL A 200 11.97 13.38 0.28
C VAL A 200 12.85 14.50 -0.27
N GLY A 201 14.01 14.74 0.36
CA GLY A 201 14.84 15.91 0.09
C GLY A 201 15.97 15.71 -0.93
N GLN A 202 16.24 14.46 -1.35
CA GLN A 202 17.40 14.16 -2.21
C GLN A 202 17.01 13.24 -3.38
N GLN A 203 17.81 13.32 -4.44
CA GLN A 203 17.79 12.39 -5.57
C GLN A 203 18.91 11.34 -5.41
N PRO A 204 18.81 10.18 -6.06
CA PRO A 204 19.88 9.19 -6.08
C PRO A 204 21.19 9.79 -6.62
N GLY A 205 22.30 9.53 -5.94
CA GLY A 205 23.63 9.95 -6.39
C GLY A 205 24.04 11.38 -6.06
N THR A 206 23.16 12.18 -5.42
CA THR A 206 23.56 13.47 -4.84
C THR A 206 24.25 13.22 -3.50
N ALA A 207 25.47 13.74 -3.29
CA ALA A 207 26.15 13.62 -2.01
C ALA A 207 25.37 14.37 -0.91
N PRO A 208 25.30 13.85 0.33
CA PRO A 208 24.72 14.60 1.43
C PRO A 208 25.55 15.86 1.68
N ALA A 209 24.88 17.02 1.72
CA ALA A 209 25.47 18.29 2.15
C ALA A 209 25.78 18.29 3.65
#